data_AF-A0A6G1J4I6-F1
#
_entry.id   AF-A0A6G1J4I6-F1
#
_cell.length_a   1.000
_cell.length_b   1.000
_cell.length_c   1.000
_cell.angle_alpha   90.00
_cell.angle_beta   90.00
_cell.angle_gamma   90.00
#
_symmetry.space_group_name_H-M   'P 1'
#
loop_
_entity.id
_entity.type
_entity.pdbx_description
1 polymer ?
#
loop_
_entity_poly.entity_id
_entity_poly.type
_entity_poly.pdbx_seq_one_letter_code
_entity_poly.pdbx_strand_id
1 'polypeptide(L)'
;MHFWPFFTQASTFQFPSIFSNTPHPTLQLRVLSFNIRYATSSPFTNEKPWPERFPLVLNQLQHETRFLDASIICLQEVLHNQLIDLLNGLNGLPPSSDESQAPADGPIWAHVGEGRDDGDTKGEYSPVIYPVNIFRLLHHETIWLSPTPDRPSKGWDAGSTRILTVAVLEYKSSGQRVLASATHLDNEGPESRKNSVIVILETLKRVEKDWATDNLLPIFLAGDFNSFPDQEAYLGMARSDYMYDLHEYTKPKRRYGEQLTYTGFDSDKDKDEQGRIDFIWLGPKDGVCSPPKSDNSSTAVTNVPKNCPWIVDGYAVLPNVFEDGVYLSDHRCVVGDLRLRCCSIA
;
A
#
# COMPACT_ATOMS: atom_id res chain seq x y z
N MET A 1 -6.17 -37.45 -21.57
CA MET A 1 -5.93 -36.01 -21.84
C MET A 1 -7.16 -35.46 -22.55
N HIS A 2 -7.97 -34.66 -21.87
CA HIS A 2 -9.11 -33.98 -22.50
C HIS A 2 -8.64 -32.62 -22.98
N PHE A 3 -8.47 -32.50 -24.30
CA PHE A 3 -8.29 -31.21 -24.96
C PHE A 3 -9.63 -30.47 -25.00
N TRP A 4 -9.61 -29.18 -24.66
CA TRP A 4 -10.76 -28.29 -24.87
C TRP A 4 -11.09 -28.26 -26.38
N PRO A 5 -12.34 -28.53 -26.80
CA PRO A 5 -12.68 -28.46 -28.22
C PRO A 5 -12.97 -27.01 -28.61
N PHE A 6 -12.15 -26.45 -29.50
CA PHE A 6 -12.51 -25.25 -30.25
C PHE A 6 -13.46 -25.67 -31.38
N PHE A 7 -14.77 -25.51 -31.17
CA PHE A 7 -15.73 -25.60 -32.27
C PHE A 7 -15.93 -24.22 -32.90
N THR A 8 -15.54 -24.11 -34.17
CA THR A 8 -16.00 -23.07 -35.08
C THR A 8 -17.47 -23.32 -35.42
N GLN A 9 -18.38 -22.43 -35.01
CA GLN A 9 -19.70 -22.29 -35.62
C GLN A 9 -19.77 -20.94 -36.32
N ALA A 10 -19.84 -20.98 -37.65
CA ALA A 10 -20.28 -19.86 -38.45
C ALA A 10 -21.81 -19.82 -38.41
N SER A 11 -22.36 -18.78 -37.79
CA SER A 11 -23.79 -18.49 -37.79
C SER A 11 -23.98 -17.00 -38.09
N THR A 12 -24.74 -16.71 -39.14
CA THR A 12 -25.21 -15.36 -39.49
C THR A 12 -26.01 -14.76 -38.33
N PHE A 13 -25.52 -13.66 -37.75
CA PHE A 13 -26.25 -12.88 -36.75
C PHE A 13 -26.89 -11.65 -37.41
N GLN A 14 -28.23 -11.57 -37.34
CA GLN A 14 -28.94 -10.29 -37.36
C GLN A 14 -28.50 -9.50 -36.12
N PHE A 15 -28.11 -8.24 -36.29
CA PHE A 15 -27.77 -7.34 -35.19
C PHE A 15 -29.05 -6.92 -34.45
N PRO A 16 -29.24 -7.30 -33.16
CA PRO A 16 -30.12 -6.55 -32.30
C PRO A 16 -29.39 -5.26 -31.91
N SER A 17 -30.11 -4.15 -31.84
CA SER A 17 -29.64 -2.89 -31.29
C SER A 17 -29.28 -3.08 -29.82
N ILE A 18 -28.03 -3.42 -29.53
CA ILE A 18 -27.48 -3.44 -28.18
C ILE A 18 -27.18 -1.97 -27.85
N PHE A 19 -27.94 -1.41 -26.90
CA PHE A 19 -27.47 -0.27 -26.14
C PHE A 19 -26.09 -0.63 -25.59
N SER A 20 -25.04 -0.01 -26.13
CA SER A 20 -23.68 -0.21 -25.64
C SER A 20 -23.61 0.36 -24.23
N ASN A 21 -23.77 -0.50 -23.23
CA ASN A 21 -23.27 -0.24 -21.88
C ASN A 21 -21.74 -0.31 -21.98
N THR A 22 -21.11 0.76 -22.46
CA THR A 22 -19.65 0.86 -22.45
C THR A 22 -19.21 0.72 -21.00
N PRO A 23 -18.42 -0.30 -20.63
CA PRO A 23 -17.92 -0.43 -19.27
C PRO A 23 -17.13 0.84 -18.94
N HIS A 24 -17.53 1.53 -17.87
CA HIS A 24 -16.81 2.72 -17.41
C HIS A 24 -15.34 2.35 -17.19
N PRO A 25 -14.39 3.19 -17.64
CA PRO A 25 -12.98 2.94 -17.40
C PRO A 25 -12.74 2.86 -15.88
N THR A 26 -12.21 1.73 -15.42
CA THR A 26 -11.75 1.54 -14.05
C THR A 26 -10.24 1.70 -14.01
N LEU A 27 -9.72 2.52 -13.09
CA LEU A 27 -8.28 2.58 -12.83
C LEU A 27 -7.88 1.30 -12.10
N GLN A 28 -7.03 0.48 -12.72
CA GLN A 28 -6.37 -0.64 -12.04
C GLN A 28 -5.25 -0.07 -11.19
N LEU A 29 -5.32 -0.29 -9.88
CA LEU A 29 -4.37 0.22 -8.91
C LEU A 29 -3.74 -0.95 -8.17
N ARG A 30 -2.41 -0.95 -8.10
CA ARG A 30 -1.66 -1.84 -7.22
C ARG A 30 -1.06 -1.04 -6.07
N VAL A 31 -1.22 -1.52 -4.84
CA VAL A 31 -0.65 -0.92 -3.63
C VAL A 31 0.31 -1.92 -3.00
N LEU A 32 1.53 -1.48 -2.69
CA LEU A 32 2.51 -2.26 -1.94
C LEU A 32 2.69 -1.64 -0.55
N SER A 33 2.64 -2.45 0.50
CA SER A 33 3.15 -2.12 1.84
C SER A 33 4.39 -2.95 2.10
N PHE A 34 5.53 -2.33 2.40
CA PHE A 34 6.76 -3.07 2.66
C PHE A 34 7.69 -2.36 3.64
N ASN A 35 7.81 -2.92 4.85
CA ASN A 35 8.89 -2.60 5.75
C ASN A 35 10.18 -3.21 5.18
N ILE A 36 11.14 -2.37 4.78
CA ILE A 36 12.36 -2.82 4.09
C ILE A 36 13.53 -3.06 5.03
N ARG A 37 13.31 -2.94 6.35
CA ARG A 37 14.32 -2.97 7.40
C ARG A 37 15.39 -1.88 7.24
N TYR A 38 15.54 -1.03 8.26
CA TYR A 38 16.53 0.04 8.20
C TYR A 38 17.97 -0.50 8.01
N ALA A 39 18.84 0.31 7.42
CA ALA A 39 20.24 -0.04 7.20
C ALA A 39 21.05 -0.06 8.51
N THR A 40 20.93 -1.14 9.29
CA THR A 40 21.66 -1.32 10.54
C THR A 40 23.17 -1.52 10.33
N SER A 41 23.96 -1.01 11.27
CA SER A 41 25.40 -1.28 11.38
C SER A 41 25.72 -2.53 12.19
N SER A 42 24.72 -3.13 12.84
CA SER A 42 24.82 -4.31 13.71
C SER A 42 23.72 -5.30 13.31
N PRO A 43 23.91 -6.08 12.23
CA PRO A 43 22.89 -6.99 11.73
C PRO A 43 22.62 -8.15 12.71
N PHE A 44 21.38 -8.62 12.74
CA PHE A 44 21.01 -9.86 13.40
C PHE A 44 21.52 -11.10 12.64
N THR A 45 21.32 -12.28 13.24
CA THR A 45 21.50 -13.56 12.52
C THR A 45 20.64 -13.57 11.25
N ASN A 46 21.22 -14.02 10.14
CA ASN A 46 20.64 -14.05 8.78
C ASN A 46 20.32 -12.68 8.15
N GLU A 47 20.51 -11.57 8.87
CA GLU A 47 20.37 -10.23 8.31
C GLU A 47 21.63 -9.87 7.50
N LYS A 48 21.44 -9.57 6.22
CA LYS A 48 22.50 -9.02 5.38
C LYS A 48 22.53 -7.49 5.46
N PRO A 49 23.71 -6.84 5.34
CA PRO A 49 23.82 -5.40 5.23
C PRO A 49 22.97 -4.85 4.07
N TRP A 50 22.50 -3.61 4.20
CA TRP A 50 21.68 -2.95 3.17
C TRP A 50 22.28 -3.04 1.75
N PRO A 51 23.59 -2.84 1.49
CA PRO A 51 24.14 -2.98 0.14
C PRO A 51 23.94 -4.36 -0.51
N GLU A 52 23.85 -5.43 0.29
CA GLU A 52 23.55 -6.78 -0.21
C GLU A 52 22.04 -6.99 -0.42
N ARG A 53 21.20 -6.41 0.44
CA ARG A 53 19.73 -6.52 0.36
C ARG A 53 19.11 -5.61 -0.70
N PHE A 54 19.67 -4.41 -0.90
CA PHE A 54 19.13 -3.36 -1.75
C PHE A 54 18.83 -3.81 -3.18
N PRO A 55 19.74 -4.49 -3.91
CA PRO A 55 19.43 -4.96 -5.26
C PRO A 55 18.25 -5.93 -5.30
N LEU A 56 18.07 -6.76 -4.26
CA LEU A 56 16.97 -7.71 -4.16
C LEU A 56 15.64 -7.01 -3.89
N VAL A 57 15.63 -6.05 -2.95
CA VAL A 57 14.46 -5.20 -2.66
C VAL A 57 14.04 -4.43 -3.91
N LEU A 58 15.00 -3.78 -4.61
CA LEU A 58 14.73 -3.06 -5.85
C LEU A 58 14.15 -3.98 -6.93
N ASN A 59 14.72 -5.16 -7.13
CA ASN A 59 14.25 -6.14 -8.10
C ASN A 59 12.80 -6.56 -7.83
N GLN A 60 12.42 -6.77 -6.56
CA GLN A 60 11.04 -7.08 -6.18
C GLN A 60 10.11 -5.92 -6.52
N LEU A 61 10.45 -4.69 -6.12
CA LEU A 61 9.63 -3.50 -6.43
C LEU A 61 9.46 -3.31 -7.94
N GLN A 62 10.55 -3.47 -8.72
CA GLN A 62 10.48 -3.39 -10.17
C GLN A 62 9.66 -4.53 -10.77
N HIS A 63 9.76 -5.75 -10.25
CA HIS A 63 8.97 -6.90 -10.72
C HIS A 63 7.47 -6.64 -10.54
N GLU A 64 7.07 -6.20 -9.35
CA GLU A 64 5.66 -6.00 -9.00
C GLU A 64 5.00 -4.82 -9.71
N THR A 65 5.80 -3.88 -10.25
CA THR A 65 5.30 -2.64 -10.87
C THR A 65 5.50 -2.56 -12.38
N ARG A 66 6.33 -3.43 -12.99
CA ARG A 66 6.77 -3.34 -14.40
C ARG A 66 5.66 -3.20 -15.44
N PHE A 67 4.52 -3.85 -15.23
CA PHE A 67 3.42 -3.91 -16.21
C PHE A 67 2.10 -3.34 -15.68
N LEU A 68 2.13 -2.69 -14.52
CA LEU A 68 0.99 -2.01 -13.92
C LEU A 68 1.37 -0.56 -13.66
N ASP A 69 1.07 0.28 -14.64
CA ASP A 69 1.45 1.70 -14.64
C ASP A 69 1.01 2.43 -13.37
N ALA A 70 -0.18 2.13 -12.86
CA ALA A 70 -0.70 2.70 -11.63
C ALA A 70 -0.38 1.80 -10.43
N SER A 71 0.88 1.83 -10.01
CA SER A 71 1.34 1.20 -8.77
C SER A 71 1.77 2.27 -7.76
N ILE A 72 1.40 2.13 -6.49
CA ILE A 72 1.86 3.00 -5.40
C ILE A 72 2.59 2.13 -4.37
N ILE A 73 3.77 2.58 -3.96
CA ILE A 73 4.64 1.86 -3.04
C ILE A 73 4.69 2.63 -1.71
N CYS A 74 4.32 1.97 -0.63
CA CYS A 74 4.40 2.50 0.73
C CYS A 74 5.44 1.71 1.51
N LEU A 75 6.47 2.38 1.99
CA LEU A 75 7.58 1.75 2.69
C LEU A 75 7.64 2.16 4.16
N GLN A 76 8.34 1.36 4.97
CA GLN A 76 8.61 1.62 6.37
C GLN A 76 10.09 1.34 6.68
N GLU A 77 10.61 1.94 7.77
CA GLU A 77 12.02 1.85 8.20
C GLU A 77 13.05 2.37 7.18
N VAL A 78 12.63 3.26 6.28
CA VAL A 78 13.51 3.74 5.21
C VAL A 78 14.39 4.86 5.76
N LEU A 79 15.69 4.63 5.92
CA LEU A 79 16.63 5.73 6.15
C LEU A 79 16.83 6.55 4.87
N HIS A 80 17.25 7.80 5.01
CA HIS A 80 17.43 8.72 3.88
C HIS A 80 18.31 8.13 2.75
N ASN A 81 19.44 7.50 3.09
CA ASN A 81 20.30 6.85 2.09
C ASN A 81 19.59 5.68 1.36
N GLN A 82 18.76 4.90 2.07
CA GLN A 82 17.98 3.81 1.46
C GLN A 82 16.90 4.37 0.51
N LEU A 83 16.30 5.50 0.87
CA LEU A 83 15.33 6.20 0.03
C LEU A 83 15.97 6.66 -1.28
N ILE A 84 17.16 7.27 -1.21
CA ILE A 84 17.92 7.70 -2.39
C ILE A 84 18.35 6.52 -3.27
N ASP A 85 18.85 5.43 -2.67
CA ASP A 85 19.18 4.20 -3.42
C ASP A 85 17.96 3.66 -4.20
N LEU A 86 16.81 3.56 -3.54
CA LEU A 86 15.57 3.07 -4.14
C LEU A 86 15.04 3.99 -5.24
N LEU A 87 15.01 5.30 -5.00
CA LEU A 87 14.53 6.25 -6.01
C LEU A 87 15.44 6.29 -7.22
N ASN A 88 16.76 6.26 -7.05
CA ASN A 88 17.69 6.17 -8.17
C ASN A 88 17.45 4.88 -8.97
N GLY A 89 17.37 3.74 -8.30
CA GLY A 89 17.12 2.45 -8.95
C GLY A 89 15.77 2.37 -9.69
N LEU A 90 14.70 2.90 -9.10
CA LEU A 90 13.37 2.98 -9.72
C LEU A 90 13.36 3.92 -10.94
N ASN A 91 14.20 4.95 -10.93
CA ASN A 91 14.35 5.92 -12.01
C ASN A 91 15.43 5.53 -13.05
N GLY A 92 15.98 4.32 -12.96
CA GLY A 92 16.98 3.81 -13.92
C GLY A 92 18.36 4.46 -13.80
N LEU A 93 18.64 5.13 -12.67
CA LEU A 93 19.93 5.70 -12.33
C LEU A 93 20.77 4.69 -11.53
N PRO A 94 22.10 4.75 -11.63
CA PRO A 94 22.95 3.98 -10.74
C PRO A 94 22.73 4.42 -9.28
N PRO A 95 22.99 3.54 -8.30
CA PRO A 95 23.02 3.94 -6.89
C PRO A 95 24.05 5.05 -6.73
N SER A 96 23.62 6.21 -6.23
CA SER A 96 24.47 7.37 -6.05
C SER A 96 24.15 8.03 -4.72
N SER A 97 25.18 8.63 -4.11
CA SER A 97 25.02 9.49 -2.92
C SER A 97 24.66 10.93 -3.28
N ASP A 98 24.34 11.22 -4.54
CA ASP A 98 24.14 12.57 -5.07
C ASP A 98 22.69 12.74 -5.56
N GLU A 99 21.88 13.41 -4.75
CA GLU A 99 20.49 13.76 -5.06
C GLU A 99 20.34 14.68 -6.28
N SER A 100 21.42 15.34 -6.72
CA SER A 100 21.37 16.25 -7.86
C SER A 100 21.31 15.54 -9.21
N GLN A 101 21.52 14.22 -9.24
CA GLN A 101 21.38 13.43 -10.46
C GLN A 101 19.90 13.16 -10.76
N ALA A 102 19.39 13.81 -11.80
CA ALA A 102 18.07 13.52 -12.36
C ALA A 102 18.21 12.80 -13.71
N PRO A 103 17.29 11.88 -14.07
CA PRO A 103 17.25 11.34 -15.42
C PRO A 103 17.05 12.47 -16.43
N ALA A 104 17.66 12.35 -17.62
CA ALA A 104 17.59 13.39 -18.65
C ALA A 104 16.15 13.74 -19.06
N ASP A 105 15.25 12.76 -19.03
CA ASP A 105 13.83 12.91 -19.39
C ASP A 105 12.91 13.16 -18.17
N GLY A 106 13.51 13.45 -17.00
CA GLY A 106 12.81 13.60 -15.72
C GLY A 106 12.55 12.27 -15.00
N PRO A 107 12.08 12.32 -13.74
CA PRO A 107 11.81 11.12 -12.96
C PRO A 107 10.61 10.34 -13.52
N ILE A 108 10.68 9.02 -13.44
CA ILE A 108 9.57 8.07 -13.62
C ILE A 108 8.79 7.97 -12.30
N TRP A 109 9.49 7.95 -11.17
CA TRP A 109 8.96 7.81 -9.82
C TRP A 109 9.36 9.00 -8.94
N ALA A 110 8.42 9.51 -8.16
CA ALA A 110 8.67 10.48 -7.09
C ALA A 110 8.16 9.92 -5.76
N HIS A 111 8.56 10.57 -4.66
CA HIS A 111 8.07 10.26 -3.32
C HIS A 111 7.50 11.50 -2.64
N VAL A 112 6.72 11.26 -1.59
CA VAL A 112 6.48 12.21 -0.50
C VAL A 112 6.74 11.52 0.83
N GLY A 113 6.88 12.32 1.88
CA GLY A 113 7.20 11.87 3.24
C GLY A 113 8.55 12.41 3.69
N GLU A 114 8.67 12.61 4.99
CA GLU A 114 9.81 13.25 5.65
C GLU A 114 10.44 12.31 6.68
N GLY A 115 11.70 12.58 7.06
CA GLY A 115 12.39 11.89 8.14
C GLY A 115 11.73 12.20 9.49
N ARG A 116 11.40 11.15 10.25
CA ARG A 116 10.61 11.30 11.49
C ARG A 116 11.29 12.09 12.61
N ASP A 117 12.61 12.28 12.59
CA ASP A 117 13.31 12.89 13.72
C ASP A 117 13.37 14.41 13.63
N ASP A 118 13.33 14.99 12.42
CA ASP A 118 13.43 16.43 12.20
C ASP A 118 12.41 17.01 11.20
N GLY A 119 11.62 16.19 10.53
CA GLY A 119 10.72 16.64 9.46
C GLY A 119 11.45 16.99 8.17
N ASP A 120 12.66 16.45 8.00
CA ASP A 120 13.48 16.67 6.80
C ASP A 120 14.14 15.33 6.40
N THR A 121 15.40 15.10 6.79
CA THR A 121 16.17 13.93 6.37
C THR A 121 16.62 12.99 7.50
N LYS A 122 16.36 13.32 8.76
CA LYS A 122 16.80 12.48 9.88
C LYS A 122 15.75 11.50 10.33
N GLY A 123 16.23 10.32 10.70
CA GLY A 123 15.40 9.21 11.14
C GLY A 123 14.81 8.43 9.97
N GLU A 124 13.96 7.47 10.30
CA GLU A 124 13.24 6.66 9.32
C GLU A 124 12.09 7.46 8.70
N TYR A 125 11.84 7.18 7.42
CA TYR A 125 10.69 7.65 6.67
C TYR A 125 9.59 6.58 6.64
N SER A 126 8.36 7.03 6.38
CA SER A 126 7.23 6.21 5.93
C SER A 126 6.75 6.71 4.55
N PRO A 127 7.55 6.59 3.48
CA PRO A 127 7.30 7.31 2.25
C PRO A 127 6.16 6.71 1.43
N VAL A 128 5.49 7.56 0.64
CA VAL A 128 4.59 7.17 -0.44
C VAL A 128 5.27 7.47 -1.76
N ILE A 129 5.60 6.42 -2.53
CA ILE A 129 6.29 6.50 -3.82
C ILE A 129 5.30 6.21 -4.95
N TYR A 130 5.26 7.07 -5.97
CA TYR A 130 4.26 7.02 -7.04
C TYR A 130 4.84 7.39 -8.42
N PRO A 131 4.29 6.86 -9.52
CA PRO A 131 4.74 7.14 -10.87
C PRO A 131 4.19 8.48 -11.36
N VAL A 132 5.09 9.42 -11.65
CA VAL A 132 4.70 10.82 -11.94
C VAL A 132 4.05 10.99 -13.30
N ASN A 133 4.23 10.06 -14.25
CA ASN A 133 3.53 10.09 -15.54
C ASN A 133 2.06 9.68 -15.43
N ILE A 134 1.70 9.02 -14.33
CA ILE A 134 0.37 8.48 -14.09
C ILE A 134 -0.39 9.37 -13.10
N PHE A 135 0.27 9.81 -12.03
CA PHE A 135 -0.35 10.63 -10.99
C PHE A 135 0.18 12.04 -10.96
N ARG A 136 -0.71 12.99 -10.68
CA ARG A 136 -0.40 14.35 -10.26
C ARG A 136 -0.59 14.43 -8.74
N LEU A 137 0.43 14.89 -8.04
CA LEU A 137 0.33 15.21 -6.62
C LEU A 137 -0.47 16.51 -6.43
N LEU A 138 -1.54 16.45 -5.66
CA LEU A 138 -2.36 17.62 -5.32
C LEU A 138 -2.05 18.14 -3.92
N HIS A 139 -1.74 17.23 -3.00
CA HIS A 139 -1.46 17.53 -1.60
C HIS A 139 -0.61 16.45 -0.99
N HIS A 140 0.24 16.82 -0.05
CA HIS A 140 0.85 15.89 0.90
C HIS A 140 1.07 16.59 2.23
N GLU A 141 1.16 15.80 3.27
CA GLU A 141 1.62 16.22 4.59
C GLU A 141 2.20 15.01 5.34
N THR A 142 3.20 15.28 6.18
CA THR A 142 3.71 14.35 7.18
C THR A 142 3.26 14.87 8.55
N ILE A 143 2.70 14.00 9.37
CA ILE A 143 2.32 14.34 10.74
C ILE A 143 2.95 13.38 11.74
N TRP A 144 3.17 13.86 12.96
CA TRP A 144 3.68 13.05 14.06
C TRP A 144 2.56 12.38 14.85
N LEU A 145 2.73 11.10 15.17
CA LEU A 145 1.75 10.32 15.89
C LEU A 145 1.90 10.56 17.39
N SER A 146 1.49 11.76 17.82
CA SER A 146 1.65 12.27 19.18
C SER A 146 0.55 13.30 19.51
N PRO A 147 0.50 13.81 20.75
CA PRO A 147 -0.36 14.96 21.09
C PRO A 147 -0.04 16.27 20.35
N THR A 148 1.11 16.36 19.66
CA THR A 148 1.55 17.53 18.88
C THR A 148 1.89 17.12 17.44
N PRO A 149 0.89 16.77 16.62
CA PRO A 149 1.11 16.18 15.30
C PRO A 149 1.73 17.12 14.27
N ASP A 150 1.79 18.42 14.56
CA ASP A 150 2.33 19.48 13.71
C ASP A 150 3.86 19.60 13.75
N ARG A 151 4.55 18.82 14.59
CA ARG A 151 6.00 18.94 14.80
C ARG A 151 6.65 17.62 15.25
N PRO A 152 7.95 17.43 15.01
CA PRO A 152 8.71 16.30 15.55
C PRO A 152 8.52 16.09 17.04
N SER A 153 7.91 14.96 17.40
CA SER A 153 7.55 14.68 18.78
C SER A 153 7.21 13.20 19.00
N LYS A 154 7.55 12.71 20.19
CA LYS A 154 7.26 11.35 20.63
C LYS A 154 5.87 11.28 21.29
N GLY A 155 5.07 10.29 20.92
CA GLY A 155 3.72 10.09 21.45
C GLY A 155 3.68 9.18 22.68
N TRP A 156 2.99 9.60 23.73
CA TRP A 156 2.66 8.79 24.92
C TRP A 156 3.83 7.93 25.45
N ASP A 157 3.67 6.60 25.45
CA ASP A 157 4.61 5.59 25.91
C ASP A 157 5.44 4.98 24.77
N ALA A 158 5.51 5.64 23.60
CA ALA A 158 6.27 5.13 22.47
C ALA A 158 7.73 4.80 22.86
N GLY A 159 8.41 3.97 22.07
CA GLY A 159 9.86 3.82 22.08
C GLY A 159 10.55 4.87 21.23
N SER A 160 9.93 5.24 20.11
CA SER A 160 10.48 6.18 19.11
C SER A 160 9.47 7.20 18.62
N THR A 161 9.95 8.25 17.96
CA THR A 161 9.10 9.17 17.20
C THR A 161 8.45 8.42 16.03
N ARG A 162 7.16 8.63 15.76
CA ARG A 162 6.41 7.93 14.69
C ARG A 162 5.62 8.92 13.85
N ILE A 163 5.39 8.60 12.58
CA ILE A 163 4.78 9.50 11.60
C ILE A 163 3.75 8.80 10.71
N LEU A 164 2.81 9.58 10.20
CA LEU A 164 1.94 9.25 9.07
C LEU A 164 2.28 10.18 7.91
N THR A 165 2.54 9.63 6.73
CA THR A 165 2.60 10.38 5.47
C THR A 165 1.31 10.18 4.70
N VAL A 166 0.72 11.27 4.19
CA VAL A 166 -0.46 11.21 3.32
C VAL A 166 -0.21 11.96 2.02
N ALA A 167 -0.83 11.50 0.93
CA ALA A 167 -0.74 12.09 -0.40
C ALA A 167 -2.11 12.02 -1.09
N VAL A 168 -2.62 13.16 -1.56
CA VAL A 168 -3.75 13.18 -2.49
C VAL A 168 -3.20 13.14 -3.91
N LEU A 169 -3.42 12.01 -4.58
CA LEU A 169 -2.95 11.74 -5.92
C LEU A 169 -4.12 11.77 -6.90
N GLU A 170 -3.98 12.52 -7.99
CA GLU A 170 -4.95 12.58 -9.09
C GLU A 170 -4.43 11.81 -10.29
N TYR A 171 -5.19 10.81 -10.73
CA TYR A 171 -4.89 10.07 -11.95
C TYR A 171 -5.07 10.97 -13.17
N LYS A 172 -3.98 11.22 -13.89
CA LYS A 172 -3.92 12.27 -14.92
C LYS A 172 -4.91 12.06 -16.07
N SER A 173 -5.21 10.83 -16.44
CA SER A 173 -6.06 10.55 -17.61
C SER A 173 -7.56 10.66 -17.33
N SER A 174 -7.99 10.48 -16.07
CA SER A 174 -9.41 10.54 -15.70
C SER A 174 -9.76 11.68 -14.72
N GLY A 175 -8.78 12.28 -14.06
CA GLY A 175 -9.00 13.23 -12.97
C GLY A 175 -9.49 12.60 -11.66
N GLN A 176 -9.59 11.27 -11.59
CA GLN A 176 -9.96 10.57 -10.35
C GLN A 176 -8.88 10.74 -9.30
N ARG A 177 -9.29 10.92 -8.04
CA ARG A 177 -8.37 11.10 -6.92
C ARG A 177 -8.33 9.87 -6.02
N VAL A 178 -7.21 9.69 -5.33
CA VAL A 178 -7.05 8.74 -4.23
C VAL A 178 -6.22 9.39 -3.13
N LEU A 179 -6.59 9.16 -1.88
CA LEU A 179 -5.78 9.48 -0.70
C LEU A 179 -4.92 8.26 -0.38
N ALA A 180 -3.65 8.34 -0.75
CA ALA A 180 -2.62 7.35 -0.43
C ALA A 180 -1.98 7.70 0.91
N SER A 181 -1.82 6.72 1.81
CA SER A 181 -1.18 6.97 3.10
C SER A 181 -0.31 5.82 3.58
N ALA A 182 0.78 6.16 4.26
CA ALA A 182 1.79 5.23 4.77
C ALA A 182 2.16 5.54 6.22
N THR A 183 2.26 4.51 7.07
CA THR A 183 2.61 4.66 8.48
C THR A 183 3.51 3.52 8.99
N HIS A 184 4.18 3.77 10.10
CA HIS A 184 4.86 2.75 10.91
C HIS A 184 4.57 3.07 12.38
N LEU A 185 3.79 2.22 13.05
CA LEU A 185 3.41 2.41 14.45
C LEU A 185 4.49 1.93 15.42
N ASP A 186 4.38 2.36 16.67
CA ASP A 186 5.37 2.05 17.68
C ASP A 186 5.41 0.57 18.09
N ASN A 187 6.60 0.00 18.20
CA ASN A 187 6.82 -1.38 18.59
C ASN A 187 6.73 -1.60 20.12
N GLU A 188 7.00 -0.58 20.93
CA GLU A 188 7.09 -0.70 22.39
C GLU A 188 5.79 -0.29 23.11
N GLY A 189 5.23 0.87 22.75
CA GLY A 189 4.16 1.54 23.48
C GLY A 189 2.75 1.19 22.99
N PRO A 190 1.99 0.31 23.68
CA PRO A 190 0.61 0.00 23.30
C PRO A 190 -0.33 1.21 23.43
N GLU A 191 -0.12 2.11 24.39
CA GLU A 191 -0.95 3.32 24.51
C GLU A 191 -0.66 4.28 23.35
N SER A 192 0.58 4.37 22.91
CA SER A 192 0.98 5.11 21.72
C SER A 192 0.34 4.53 20.47
N ARG A 193 0.39 3.21 20.24
CA ARG A 193 -0.27 2.58 19.09
C ARG A 193 -1.78 2.85 19.07
N LYS A 194 -2.45 2.68 20.21
CA LYS A 194 -3.88 2.94 20.36
C LYS A 194 -4.24 4.39 20.03
N ASN A 195 -3.52 5.36 20.57
CA ASN A 195 -3.81 6.77 20.30
C ASN A 195 -3.36 7.21 18.90
N SER A 196 -2.31 6.60 18.35
CA SER A 196 -1.87 6.81 16.96
C SER A 196 -2.98 6.49 15.97
N VAL A 197 -3.75 5.41 16.19
CA VAL A 197 -4.91 5.08 15.36
C VAL A 197 -5.96 6.21 15.37
N ILE A 198 -6.17 6.86 16.51
CA ILE A 198 -7.11 8.00 16.61
C ILE A 198 -6.60 9.17 15.75
N VAL A 199 -5.33 9.57 15.94
CA VAL A 199 -4.69 10.66 15.17
C VAL A 199 -4.72 10.37 13.65
N ILE A 200 -4.45 9.13 13.25
CA ILE A 200 -4.52 8.68 11.85
C ILE A 200 -5.94 8.84 11.32
N LEU A 201 -6.95 8.32 12.01
CA LEU A 201 -8.35 8.39 11.56
C LEU A 201 -8.84 9.84 11.46
N GLU A 202 -8.49 10.69 12.40
CA GLU A 202 -8.81 12.12 12.36
C GLU A 202 -8.16 12.81 11.16
N THR A 203 -6.91 12.47 10.86
CA THR A 203 -6.17 13.01 9.71
C THR A 203 -6.76 12.55 8.39
N LEU A 204 -7.02 11.26 8.23
CA LEU A 204 -7.64 10.71 7.02
C LEU A 204 -9.01 11.34 6.75
N LYS A 205 -9.86 11.49 7.78
CA LYS A 205 -11.17 12.14 7.66
C LYS A 205 -11.08 13.62 7.32
N ARG A 206 -10.09 14.33 7.87
CA ARG A 206 -9.84 15.75 7.54
C ARG A 206 -9.43 15.88 6.08
N VAL A 207 -8.42 15.13 5.64
CA VAL A 207 -7.91 15.21 4.26
C VAL A 207 -8.97 14.75 3.26
N GLU A 208 -9.75 13.70 3.59
CA GLU A 208 -10.92 13.30 2.80
C GLU A 208 -11.87 14.47 2.61
N LYS A 209 -12.28 15.13 3.69
CA LYS A 209 -13.21 16.26 3.64
C LYS A 209 -12.66 17.44 2.84
N ASP A 210 -11.38 17.74 2.99
CA ASP A 210 -10.74 18.91 2.36
C ASP A 210 -10.50 18.69 0.85
N TRP A 211 -10.34 17.44 0.40
CA TRP A 211 -9.93 17.12 -0.97
C TRP A 211 -10.95 16.30 -1.78
N ALA A 212 -12.03 15.83 -1.16
CA ALA A 212 -13.16 15.25 -1.87
C ALA A 212 -13.76 16.26 -2.87
N THR A 213 -14.22 15.74 -4.00
CA THR A 213 -14.98 16.50 -4.99
C THR A 213 -16.47 16.17 -4.83
N ASP A 214 -17.27 16.25 -5.89
CA ASP A 214 -18.66 15.78 -5.90
C ASP A 214 -18.81 14.27 -5.58
N ASN A 215 -17.68 13.54 -5.53
CA ASN A 215 -17.60 12.13 -5.20
C ASN A 215 -16.70 11.91 -3.98
N LEU A 216 -17.01 10.84 -3.25
CA LEU A 216 -16.22 10.32 -2.13
C LEU A 216 -14.77 10.07 -2.56
N LEU A 217 -13.81 10.56 -1.76
CA LEU A 217 -12.38 10.36 -2.00
C LEU A 217 -11.99 8.95 -1.51
N PRO A 218 -11.60 8.01 -2.40
CA PRO A 218 -11.13 6.71 -1.99
C PRO A 218 -9.80 6.83 -1.22
N ILE A 219 -9.69 6.12 -0.11
CA ILE A 219 -8.55 6.16 0.81
C ILE A 219 -7.94 4.77 0.93
N PHE A 220 -6.61 4.69 0.95
CA PHE A 220 -5.93 3.53 1.50
C PHE A 220 -4.85 3.96 2.49
N LEU A 221 -4.62 3.11 3.49
CA LEU A 221 -3.53 3.22 4.47
C LEU A 221 -2.74 1.92 4.47
N ALA A 222 -1.48 2.00 4.08
CA ALA A 222 -0.53 0.90 4.11
C ALA A 222 0.47 1.11 5.25
N GLY A 223 0.86 0.05 5.95
CA GLY A 223 1.93 0.20 6.94
C GLY A 223 2.14 -0.98 7.86
N ASP A 224 3.23 -0.88 8.60
CA ASP A 224 3.56 -1.74 9.73
C ASP A 224 2.91 -1.18 11.00
N PHE A 225 1.99 -1.93 11.58
CA PHE A 225 1.23 -1.51 12.75
C PHE A 225 1.85 -1.97 14.06
N ASN A 226 2.89 -2.82 14.03
CA ASN A 226 3.43 -3.47 15.23
C ASN A 226 2.32 -4.02 16.16
N SER A 227 1.24 -4.51 15.55
CA SER A 227 0.02 -4.88 16.26
C SER A 227 -0.64 -6.05 15.54
N PHE A 228 -0.74 -7.19 16.22
CA PHE A 228 -1.43 -8.37 15.73
C PHE A 228 -2.95 -8.14 15.61
N PRO A 229 -3.68 -9.00 14.87
CA PRO A 229 -5.12 -8.84 14.67
C PRO A 229 -5.98 -8.87 15.95
N ASP A 230 -5.45 -9.33 17.07
CA ASP A 230 -6.10 -9.35 18.38
C ASP A 230 -5.65 -8.21 19.31
N GLN A 231 -4.75 -7.33 18.84
CA GLN A 231 -4.18 -6.23 19.61
C GLN A 231 -4.83 -4.87 19.30
N GLU A 232 -4.55 -3.89 20.17
CA GLU A 232 -5.26 -2.62 20.29
C GLU A 232 -5.27 -1.76 19.02
N ALA A 233 -4.16 -1.70 18.29
CA ALA A 233 -4.07 -0.83 17.11
C ALA A 233 -4.92 -1.40 15.96
N TYR A 234 -4.77 -2.70 15.68
CA TYR A 234 -5.60 -3.37 14.69
C TYR A 234 -7.08 -3.29 15.05
N LEU A 235 -7.44 -3.65 16.30
CA LEU A 235 -8.83 -3.64 16.74
C LEU A 235 -9.43 -2.23 16.71
N GLY A 236 -8.64 -1.20 17.05
CA GLY A 236 -9.05 0.20 16.95
C GLY A 236 -9.38 0.60 15.52
N MET A 237 -8.53 0.22 14.56
CA MET A 237 -8.74 0.50 13.15
C MET A 237 -9.94 -0.28 12.59
N ALA A 238 -10.03 -1.59 12.85
CA ALA A 238 -11.11 -2.45 12.38
C ALA A 238 -12.48 -2.09 12.95
N ARG A 239 -12.53 -1.54 14.17
CA ARG A 239 -13.78 -1.10 14.84
C ARG A 239 -14.10 0.38 14.60
N SER A 240 -13.30 1.09 13.80
CA SER A 240 -13.47 2.53 13.53
C SER A 240 -14.73 2.88 12.73
N ASP A 241 -15.39 1.87 12.14
CA ASP A 241 -16.48 2.03 11.17
C ASP A 241 -16.09 2.86 9.93
N TYR A 242 -14.80 3.00 9.66
CA TYR A 242 -14.27 3.88 8.62
C TYR A 242 -13.31 3.17 7.66
N MET A 243 -12.45 2.29 8.18
CA MET A 243 -11.47 1.55 7.40
C MET A 243 -11.75 0.04 7.44
N TYR A 244 -11.41 -0.66 6.35
CA TYR A 244 -11.50 -2.11 6.21
C TYR A 244 -10.15 -2.73 5.93
N ASP A 245 -9.83 -3.82 6.63
CA ASP A 245 -8.65 -4.63 6.33
C ASP A 245 -8.83 -5.32 4.96
N LEU A 246 -7.94 -5.03 4.01
CA LEU A 246 -7.96 -5.61 2.67
C LEU A 246 -7.89 -7.14 2.72
N HIS A 247 -7.12 -7.71 3.66
CA HIS A 247 -7.03 -9.17 3.81
C HIS A 247 -8.41 -9.76 4.11
N GLU A 248 -9.08 -9.27 5.16
CA GLU A 248 -10.41 -9.75 5.57
C GLU A 248 -11.45 -9.54 4.47
N TYR A 249 -11.31 -8.47 3.69
CA TYR A 249 -12.21 -8.17 2.59
C TYR A 249 -12.01 -9.06 1.35
N THR A 250 -10.80 -9.57 1.18
CA THR A 250 -10.46 -10.42 0.03
C THR A 250 -10.92 -11.85 0.29
N LYS A 251 -11.71 -12.42 -0.62
CA LYS A 251 -12.12 -13.84 -0.53
C LYS A 251 -10.87 -14.74 -0.46
N PRO A 252 -10.84 -15.81 0.37
CA PRO A 252 -9.66 -16.68 0.50
C PRO A 252 -9.09 -17.20 -0.83
N LYS A 253 -9.96 -17.53 -1.81
CA LYS A 253 -9.55 -17.97 -3.16
C LYS A 253 -8.84 -16.91 -4.02
N ARG A 254 -8.81 -15.65 -3.57
CA ARG A 254 -8.14 -14.51 -4.21
C ARG A 254 -6.98 -13.99 -3.35
N ARG A 255 -6.59 -14.74 -2.31
CA ARG A 255 -5.39 -14.49 -1.51
C ARG A 255 -4.25 -15.36 -2.05
N TYR A 256 -3.06 -14.77 -2.20
CA TYR A 256 -1.89 -15.46 -2.75
C TYR A 256 -0.68 -15.31 -1.82
N GLY A 257 0.21 -16.32 -1.85
CA GLY A 257 1.46 -16.30 -1.11
C GLY A 257 1.31 -16.67 0.37
N GLU A 258 2.14 -16.04 1.20
CA GLU A 258 2.30 -16.35 2.61
C GLU A 258 1.13 -15.83 3.47
N GLN A 259 1.13 -16.16 4.76
CA GLN A 259 0.13 -15.66 5.73
C GLN A 259 0.71 -14.66 6.74
N LEU A 260 1.93 -14.91 7.20
CA LEU A 260 2.64 -14.04 8.16
C LEU A 260 3.35 -12.95 7.39
N THR A 261 3.37 -11.72 7.92
CA THR A 261 4.07 -10.59 7.30
C THR A 261 5.40 -10.30 7.97
N TYR A 262 5.53 -10.58 9.27
CA TYR A 262 6.80 -10.48 10.00
C TYR A 262 7.44 -11.86 10.23
N THR A 263 8.74 -11.95 9.92
CA THR A 263 9.56 -13.15 10.05
C THR A 263 10.77 -12.96 10.98
N GLY A 264 11.23 -11.72 11.19
CA GLY A 264 12.35 -11.44 12.09
C GLY A 264 13.67 -12.09 11.64
N PHE A 265 13.90 -12.23 10.32
CA PHE A 265 15.05 -12.90 9.69
C PHE A 265 15.21 -14.39 10.01
N ASP A 266 14.13 -15.06 10.44
CA ASP A 266 14.21 -16.46 10.87
C ASP A 266 12.91 -17.18 10.56
N SER A 267 12.93 -18.17 9.66
CA SER A 267 11.73 -18.95 9.33
C SER A 267 11.31 -19.91 10.44
N ASP A 268 12.20 -20.20 11.39
CA ASP A 268 12.06 -21.24 12.39
C ASP A 268 11.71 -20.67 13.78
N LYS A 269 11.60 -19.34 13.90
CA LYS A 269 11.11 -18.68 15.12
C LYS A 269 9.72 -19.16 15.50
N ASP A 270 9.42 -19.05 16.79
CA ASP A 270 8.11 -19.41 17.31
C ASP A 270 7.02 -18.61 16.60
N LYS A 271 5.95 -19.29 16.20
CA LYS A 271 4.82 -18.68 15.50
C LYS A 271 4.06 -17.71 16.39
N ASP A 272 4.23 -17.80 17.70
CA ASP A 272 3.67 -16.85 18.65
C ASP A 272 4.46 -15.52 18.70
N GLU A 273 5.66 -15.48 18.10
CA GLU A 273 6.50 -14.28 17.94
C GLU A 273 6.47 -13.73 16.51
N GLN A 274 5.75 -14.39 15.60
CA GLN A 274 5.59 -14.03 14.20
C GLN A 274 4.11 -13.85 13.86
N GLY A 275 3.79 -12.95 12.92
CA GLY A 275 2.41 -12.76 12.56
C GLY A 275 2.18 -11.72 11.50
N ARG A 276 0.90 -11.38 11.33
CA ARG A 276 0.46 -10.34 10.41
C ARG A 276 0.37 -9.03 11.18
N ILE A 277 1.36 -8.18 10.97
CA ILE A 277 1.44 -6.83 11.54
C ILE A 277 1.53 -5.75 10.45
N ASP A 278 1.67 -6.16 9.18
CA ASP A 278 1.66 -5.29 8.02
C ASP A 278 0.29 -5.36 7.33
N PHE A 279 -0.33 -4.20 7.11
CA PHE A 279 -1.71 -4.11 6.64
C PHE A 279 -1.86 -3.13 5.48
N ILE A 280 -2.85 -3.41 4.63
CA ILE A 280 -3.43 -2.42 3.71
C ILE A 280 -4.89 -2.26 4.12
N TRP A 281 -5.27 -1.05 4.50
CA TRP A 281 -6.63 -0.68 4.86
C TRP A 281 -7.27 0.12 3.73
N LEU A 282 -8.56 -0.11 3.47
CA LEU A 282 -9.36 0.63 2.51
C LEU A 282 -10.46 1.41 3.19
N GLY A 283 -10.70 2.63 2.72
CA GLY A 283 -11.81 3.46 3.18
C GLY A 283 -12.19 4.54 2.18
N PRO A 284 -13.08 5.45 2.59
CA PRO A 284 -13.98 5.30 3.74
C PRO A 284 -14.98 4.14 3.53
N LYS A 285 -15.58 3.63 4.61
CA LYS A 285 -16.43 2.43 4.63
C LYS A 285 -17.55 2.43 3.57
N ASP A 286 -18.24 3.55 3.40
CA ASP A 286 -19.32 3.69 2.41
C ASP A 286 -18.83 3.54 0.96
N GLY A 287 -17.51 3.61 0.76
CA GLY A 287 -16.87 3.45 -0.52
C GLY A 287 -16.29 2.06 -0.82
N VAL A 288 -16.43 1.06 0.07
CA VAL A 288 -15.90 -0.30 -0.13
C VAL A 288 -17.04 -1.32 -0.35
N CYS A 289 -17.06 -2.03 -1.48
CA CYS A 289 -18.25 -2.81 -1.88
C CYS A 289 -18.20 -4.22 -1.30
N SER A 290 -19.15 -4.57 -0.43
CA SER A 290 -19.12 -5.88 0.23
C SER A 290 -19.11 -7.00 -0.83
N PRO A 291 -18.22 -7.99 -0.74
CA PRO A 291 -18.30 -9.13 -1.65
C PRO A 291 -19.67 -9.80 -1.47
N PRO A 292 -20.37 -10.19 -2.55
CA PRO A 292 -21.65 -10.87 -2.42
C PRO A 292 -21.48 -12.14 -1.57
N LYS A 293 -22.41 -12.32 -0.62
CA LYS A 293 -22.39 -13.37 0.42
C LYS A 293 -22.55 -14.81 -0.12
N SER A 294 -22.73 -15.01 -1.42
CA SER A 294 -22.85 -16.36 -2.02
C SER A 294 -22.11 -16.47 -3.35
N ASP A 295 -21.17 -17.43 -3.39
CA ASP A 295 -20.68 -18.01 -4.64
C ASP A 295 -21.68 -19.09 -5.05
N ASN A 296 -22.49 -18.86 -6.09
CA ASN A 296 -23.11 -19.93 -6.89
C ASN A 296 -23.79 -19.46 -8.20
N SER A 297 -23.32 -18.37 -8.81
CA SER A 297 -23.60 -18.18 -10.23
C SER A 297 -22.50 -17.38 -10.91
N SER A 298 -22.14 -17.80 -12.11
CA SER A 298 -21.27 -17.12 -13.08
C SER A 298 -21.86 -15.80 -13.62
N THR A 299 -22.78 -15.17 -12.88
CA THR A 299 -23.48 -13.94 -13.26
C THR A 299 -23.36 -12.82 -12.20
N ALA A 300 -22.46 -12.94 -11.23
CA ALA A 300 -22.30 -11.99 -10.12
C ALA A 300 -21.50 -10.71 -10.47
N VAL A 301 -21.88 -9.99 -11.53
CA VAL A 301 -21.28 -8.66 -11.88
C VAL A 301 -22.31 -7.52 -11.84
N THR A 302 -23.60 -7.78 -11.60
CA THR A 302 -24.63 -6.75 -11.83
C THR A 302 -25.17 -6.00 -10.60
N ASN A 303 -24.83 -6.40 -9.36
CA ASN A 303 -25.37 -5.77 -8.15
C ASN A 303 -24.29 -5.20 -7.22
N VAL A 304 -23.33 -4.45 -7.78
CA VAL A 304 -22.43 -3.60 -6.97
C VAL A 304 -23.13 -2.25 -6.75
N PRO A 305 -23.32 -1.77 -5.50
CA PRO A 305 -23.93 -0.47 -5.23
C PRO A 305 -23.28 0.65 -6.06
N LYS A 306 -24.09 1.58 -6.57
CA LYS A 306 -23.64 2.64 -7.50
C LYS A 306 -22.58 3.59 -6.92
N ASN A 307 -22.43 3.65 -5.60
CA ASN A 307 -21.58 4.63 -4.90
C ASN A 307 -20.27 4.05 -4.35
N CYS A 308 -19.84 2.90 -4.85
CA CYS A 308 -18.66 2.24 -4.33
C CYS A 308 -17.44 2.39 -5.27
N PRO A 309 -16.41 3.19 -4.92
CA PRO A 309 -15.18 3.30 -5.68
C PRO A 309 -14.31 2.05 -5.67
N TRP A 310 -14.17 1.34 -4.54
CA TRP A 310 -13.21 0.24 -4.42
C TRP A 310 -13.76 -1.11 -4.89
N ILE A 311 -13.14 -1.68 -5.92
CA ILE A 311 -13.26 -3.10 -6.25
C ILE A 311 -11.96 -3.81 -5.83
N VAL A 312 -12.08 -4.84 -5.00
CA VAL A 312 -10.93 -5.65 -4.56
C VAL A 312 -10.73 -6.84 -5.50
N ASP A 313 -9.57 -6.90 -6.14
CA ASP A 313 -9.20 -7.96 -7.06
C ASP A 313 -8.26 -9.01 -6.48
N GLY A 314 -7.42 -8.65 -5.53
CA GLY A 314 -6.50 -9.60 -4.91
C GLY A 314 -5.78 -9.03 -3.70
N TYR A 315 -5.26 -9.96 -2.91
CA TYR A 315 -4.38 -9.69 -1.79
C TYR A 315 -3.24 -10.71 -1.84
N ALA A 316 -2.01 -10.27 -1.63
CA ALA A 316 -0.88 -11.19 -1.54
C ALA A 316 0.07 -10.81 -0.42
N VAL A 317 0.74 -11.81 0.14
CA VAL A 317 1.93 -11.64 0.98
C VAL A 317 3.07 -12.35 0.27
N LEU A 318 4.05 -11.58 -0.20
CA LEU A 318 5.14 -12.11 -1.00
C LEU A 318 6.19 -12.79 -0.11
N PRO A 319 6.90 -13.82 -0.59
CA PRO A 319 8.06 -14.35 0.12
C PRO A 319 9.14 -13.26 0.27
N ASN A 320 9.86 -13.29 1.38
CA ASN A 320 10.98 -12.38 1.66
C ASN A 320 12.33 -13.09 1.70
N VAL A 321 12.39 -14.38 1.42
CA VAL A 321 13.61 -15.18 1.34
C VAL A 321 13.50 -16.12 0.13
N PHE A 322 14.60 -16.32 -0.58
CA PHE A 322 14.68 -17.16 -1.78
C PHE A 322 15.69 -18.31 -1.60
N GLU A 323 15.94 -19.09 -2.66
CA GLU A 323 16.79 -20.30 -2.61
C GLU A 323 18.24 -20.03 -2.19
N ASP A 324 18.71 -18.79 -2.30
CA ASP A 324 20.03 -18.35 -1.81
C ASP A 324 20.09 -18.14 -0.29
N GLY A 325 18.95 -18.26 0.40
CA GLY A 325 18.81 -18.06 1.84
C GLY A 325 18.94 -16.59 2.28
N VAL A 326 18.96 -15.64 1.34
CA VAL A 326 19.09 -14.23 1.66
C VAL A 326 17.71 -13.62 1.83
N TYR A 327 17.48 -13.04 3.02
CA TYR A 327 16.27 -12.29 3.29
C TYR A 327 16.36 -10.87 2.71
N LEU A 328 15.30 -10.43 2.06
CA LEU A 328 15.15 -9.05 1.55
C LEU A 328 14.94 -8.07 2.71
N SER A 329 14.13 -8.50 3.68
CA SER A 329 13.75 -7.81 4.90
C SER A 329 13.30 -8.85 5.93
N ASP A 330 13.25 -8.50 7.21
CA ASP A 330 12.54 -9.27 8.23
C ASP A 330 11.03 -9.26 8.03
N HIS A 331 10.51 -8.36 7.19
CA HIS A 331 9.13 -8.33 6.76
C HIS A 331 8.94 -8.87 5.35
N ARG A 332 7.71 -9.23 5.04
CA ARG A 332 7.20 -9.62 3.73
C ARG A 332 6.35 -8.49 3.15
N CYS A 333 6.55 -8.21 1.88
CA CYS A 333 5.73 -7.21 1.19
C CYS A 333 4.28 -7.69 1.08
N VAL A 334 3.36 -6.83 1.49
CA VAL A 334 1.91 -7.00 1.33
C VAL A 334 1.47 -6.26 0.08
N VAL A 335 0.73 -6.93 -0.80
CA VAL A 335 0.26 -6.39 -2.08
C VAL A 335 -1.26 -6.39 -2.12
N GLY A 336 -1.84 -5.28 -2.55
CA GLY A 336 -3.26 -5.14 -2.85
C GLY A 336 -3.51 -4.82 -4.31
N ASP A 337 -4.27 -5.67 -5.00
CA ASP A 337 -4.74 -5.42 -6.36
C ASP A 337 -6.18 -4.91 -6.32
N LEU A 338 -6.38 -3.68 -6.80
CA LEU A 338 -7.59 -2.91 -6.64
C LEU A 338 -8.03 -2.32 -7.99
N ARG A 339 -9.31 -1.98 -8.09
CA ARG A 339 -9.84 -1.13 -9.15
C ARG A 339 -10.68 0.00 -8.58
N LEU A 340 -10.44 1.21 -9.07
CA LEU A 340 -11.23 2.39 -8.75
C LEU A 340 -12.26 2.66 -9.85
N ARG A 341 -13.55 2.56 -9.49
CA ARG A 341 -14.65 2.89 -10.41
C ARG A 341 -14.74 4.39 -10.64
N CYS A 342 -14.86 4.78 -11.91
CA CYS A 342 -15.22 6.15 -12.24
C CYS A 342 -16.69 6.38 -11.89
N CYS A 343 -16.96 7.38 -11.04
CA CYS A 343 -18.32 7.88 -10.89
C CYS A 343 -18.71 8.50 -12.23
N SER A 344 -19.88 8.11 -12.76
CA SER A 344 -20.43 8.71 -13.98
C SER A 344 -20.45 10.22 -13.85
N ILE A 345 -19.73 10.92 -14.73
CA ILE A 345 -19.97 12.34 -15.00
C ILE A 345 -21.41 12.39 -15.52
N ALA A 346 -22.29 13.06 -14.76
CA ALA A 346 -23.68 13.24 -15.14
C ALA A 346 -23.82 14.20 -16.33
#